data_AF-A0A7U6KNK1-F1
#
_entry.id   AF-A0A7U6KNK1-F1
#
_cell.length_a   1.000
_cell.length_b   1.000
_cell.length_c   1.000
_cell.angle_alpha   90.00
_cell.angle_beta   90.00
_cell.angle_gamma   90.00
#
_symmetry.space_group_name_H-M   'P 1'
#
loop_
_entity.id
_entity.type
_entity.pdbx_description
1 polymer ?
#
loop_
_entity_poly.entity_id
_entity_poly.type
_entity_poly.pdbx_seq_one_letter_code
_entity_poly.pdbx_strand_id
1 'polypeptide(L)'
;MIVGTEFQGDSIRIGMIQHDSYGEALRIIIDFAIDKHRHAERVVDVRTELSDLRDELNSFDHRTLQWLHDRMAVAFRMDYCLNADLFTYSTPDPHTPAQTVSFWLDFLRKELARMFSHHLELPRLILTAAAYPNP
;
A
#
# COMPACT_ATOMS: atom_id res chain seq x y z
N MET A 1 11.93 2.18 -5.01
CA MET A 1 11.42 3.48 -4.53
C MET A 1 10.50 4.02 -5.60
N ILE A 2 9.24 4.36 -5.23
CA ILE A 2 8.17 4.86 -6.10
C ILE A 2 8.68 5.77 -7.23
N VAL A 3 9.52 6.75 -6.88
CA VAL A 3 10.15 7.66 -7.83
C VAL A 3 11.53 7.11 -8.16
N GLY A 4 11.62 6.41 -9.29
CA GLY A 4 12.85 5.77 -9.75
C GLY A 4 12.72 5.34 -11.21
N THR A 5 13.80 4.82 -11.78
CA THR A 5 13.84 4.37 -13.19
C THR A 5 13.42 2.90 -13.37
N GLU A 6 12.98 2.25 -12.28
CA GLU A 6 12.63 0.82 -12.24
C GLU A 6 11.40 0.50 -13.11
N PHE A 7 10.49 1.46 -13.29
CA PHE A 7 9.29 1.33 -14.13
C PHE A 7 9.41 2.28 -15.33
N GLN A 8 9.89 1.78 -16.47
CA GLN A 8 10.07 2.59 -17.68
C GLN A 8 8.72 2.98 -18.31
N GLY A 9 8.60 4.24 -18.75
CA GLY A 9 7.37 4.82 -19.31
C GLY A 9 6.39 5.33 -18.25
N ASP A 10 6.68 5.12 -16.98
CA ASP A 10 5.78 5.43 -15.88
C ASP A 10 5.54 6.94 -15.69
N SER A 11 4.35 7.30 -15.23
CA SER A 11 3.95 8.69 -15.03
C SER A 11 4.65 9.27 -13.81
N ILE A 12 5.74 10.01 -14.02
CA ILE A 12 6.48 10.70 -12.96
C ILE A 12 5.56 11.60 -12.13
N ARG A 13 4.60 12.29 -12.77
CA ARG A 13 3.64 13.16 -12.08
C ARG A 13 2.80 12.39 -11.06
N ILE A 14 2.23 11.25 -11.47
CA ILE A 14 1.43 10.42 -10.55
C ILE A 14 2.33 9.80 -9.47
N GLY A 15 3.55 9.37 -9.85
CA GLY A 15 4.54 8.87 -8.90
C GLY A 15 4.89 9.89 -7.81
N MET A 16 5.01 11.18 -8.14
CA MET A 16 5.21 12.25 -7.16
C MET A 16 4.01 12.45 -6.24
N ILE A 17 2.78 12.37 -6.77
CA ILE A 17 1.55 12.44 -5.94
C ILE A 17 1.51 11.27 -4.93
N GLN A 18 1.92 10.07 -5.36
CA GLN A 18 1.99 8.90 -4.50
C GLN A 18 3.15 8.97 -3.50
N HIS A 19 4.26 9.61 -3.86
CA HIS A 19 5.34 9.92 -2.93
C HIS A 19 4.85 10.85 -1.81
N ASP A 20 4.11 11.91 -2.15
CA ASP A 20 3.63 12.88 -1.16
C ASP A 20 2.55 12.29 -0.23
N SER A 21 1.79 11.30 -0.71
CA SER A 21 0.80 10.55 0.07
C SER A 21 1.33 9.23 0.66
N TYR A 22 2.63 8.98 0.58
CA TYR A 22 3.25 7.70 0.97
C TYR A 22 2.96 7.29 2.41
N GLY A 23 3.08 8.23 3.36
CA GLY A 23 2.82 7.95 4.78
C GLY A 23 1.37 7.55 5.05
N GLU A 24 0.41 8.15 4.35
CA GLU A 24 -1.00 7.79 4.45
C GLU A 24 -1.28 6.41 3.85
N ALA A 25 -0.70 6.11 2.68
CA ALA A 25 -0.80 4.81 2.05
C ALA A 25 -0.24 3.68 2.95
N LEU A 26 0.91 3.91 3.58
CA LEU A 26 1.50 2.98 4.55
C LEU A 26 0.61 2.76 5.77
N ARG A 27 0.00 3.84 6.30
CA ARG A 27 -0.94 3.73 7.41
C ARG A 27 -2.12 2.84 7.04
N ILE A 28 -2.70 3.04 5.85
CA ILE A 28 -3.80 2.21 5.34
C ILE A 28 -3.40 0.74 5.26
N ILE A 29 -2.20 0.42 4.74
CA ILE A 29 -1.70 -0.96 4.65
C ILE A 29 -1.63 -1.62 6.03
N ILE A 30 -1.06 -0.91 7.01
CA ILE A 30 -0.94 -1.41 8.39
C ILE A 30 -2.31 -1.58 9.03
N ASP A 31 -3.19 -0.59 8.94
CA ASP A 31 -4.51 -0.64 9.57
C ASP A 31 -5.34 -1.80 9.01
N PHE A 32 -5.28 -2.04 7.69
CA PHE A 32 -5.91 -3.21 7.08
C PHE A 32 -5.38 -4.52 7.65
N ALA A 33 -4.06 -4.63 7.84
CA ALA A 33 -3.42 -5.81 8.38
C ALA A 33 -3.81 -6.03 9.86
N ILE A 34 -3.84 -4.96 10.66
CA ILE A 34 -4.30 -4.97 12.07
C ILE A 34 -5.73 -5.48 12.15
N ASP A 35 -6.65 -4.91 11.38
CA ASP A 35 -8.07 -5.26 11.44
C ASP A 35 -8.31 -6.73 11.07
N LYS A 36 -7.60 -7.21 10.05
CA LYS A 36 -7.73 -8.58 9.56
C LYS A 36 -7.09 -9.58 10.52
N HIS A 37 -5.96 -9.24 11.12
CA HIS A 37 -5.34 -10.04 12.16
C HIS A 37 -6.22 -10.13 13.40
N ARG A 38 -6.76 -9.01 13.90
CA ARG A 38 -7.70 -8.98 15.02
C ARG A 38 -8.97 -9.78 14.74
N HIS A 39 -9.48 -9.71 13.52
CA HIS A 39 -10.63 -10.52 13.12
C HIS A 39 -10.30 -12.02 13.16
N ALA A 40 -9.15 -12.44 12.63
CA ALA A 40 -8.73 -13.84 12.66
C ALA A 40 -8.56 -14.36 14.10
N GLU A 41 -7.91 -13.60 14.97
CA GLU A 41 -7.77 -13.93 16.40
C GLU A 41 -9.11 -14.14 17.09
N ARG A 42 -10.08 -13.25 16.85
CA ARG A 42 -11.42 -13.37 17.41
C ARG A 42 -12.17 -14.60 16.91
N VAL A 43 -11.95 -15.00 15.65
CA VAL A 43 -12.61 -16.18 15.06
C VAL A 43 -12.04 -17.48 15.65
N VAL A 44 -10.73 -17.53 15.88
CA VAL A 44 -10.03 -18.74 16.38
C VAL A 44 -9.93 -18.75 17.92
N ASP A 45 -10.25 -17.62 18.57
CA ASP A 45 -10.12 -17.39 20.02
C ASP A 45 -8.69 -17.61 20.54
N VAL A 46 -7.70 -17.05 19.81
CA VAL A 46 -6.28 -17.18 20.12
C VAL A 46 -5.61 -15.82 20.12
N ARG A 47 -4.75 -15.58 21.12
CA ARG A 47 -3.81 -14.46 21.19
C ARG A 47 -2.39 -14.97 20.99
N THR A 48 -1.57 -14.23 20.27
CA THR A 48 -0.19 -14.58 19.90
C THR A 48 0.78 -13.50 20.37
N GLU A 49 2.08 -13.79 20.39
CA GLU A 49 3.12 -12.78 20.66
C GLU A 49 3.04 -11.59 19.67
N LEU A 50 2.75 -11.87 18.40
CA LEU A 50 2.53 -10.84 17.39
C LEU A 50 1.36 -9.91 17.74
N SER A 51 0.36 -10.40 18.49
CA SER A 51 -0.77 -9.60 18.97
C SER A 51 -0.32 -8.51 19.93
N ASP A 52 0.59 -8.86 20.84
CA ASP A 52 1.13 -7.94 21.85
C ASP A 52 2.00 -6.88 21.17
N LEU A 53 2.91 -7.30 20.29
CA LEU A 53 3.75 -6.39 19.50
C LEU A 53 2.93 -5.45 18.61
N ARG A 54 1.87 -5.96 17.98
CA ARG A 54 0.95 -5.16 17.16
C ARG A 54 0.26 -4.08 17.99
N ASP A 55 -0.20 -4.41 19.19
CA ASP A 55 -0.92 -3.46 20.04
C ASP A 55 0.01 -2.35 20.58
N GLU A 56 1.32 -2.57 20.60
CA GLU A 56 2.36 -1.59 20.95
C GLU A 56 2.97 -0.84 19.74
N LEU A 57 2.55 -1.19 18.51
CA LEU A 57 3.14 -0.69 17.27
C LEU A 57 2.79 0.79 17.01
N ASN A 58 3.60 1.69 17.57
CA ASN A 58 3.46 3.14 17.40
C ASN A 58 4.22 3.68 16.17
N SER A 59 5.29 3.00 15.79
CA SER A 59 6.11 3.31 14.62
C SER A 59 6.71 2.02 14.06
N PHE A 60 7.14 2.04 12.80
CA PHE A 60 7.83 0.92 12.16
C PHE A 60 8.79 1.44 11.10
N ASP A 61 9.78 0.61 10.74
CA ASP A 61 10.66 0.91 9.61
C ASP A 61 9.88 0.79 8.30
N HIS A 62 9.56 1.93 7.68
CA HIS A 62 8.78 1.95 6.44
C HIS A 62 9.43 1.19 5.29
N ARG A 63 10.75 0.96 5.32
CA ARG A 63 11.48 0.26 4.27
C ARG A 63 11.03 -1.19 4.13
N THR A 64 10.51 -1.81 5.20
CA THR A 64 10.04 -3.20 5.17
C THR A 64 8.75 -3.37 4.36
N LEU A 65 7.94 -2.32 4.24
CA LEU A 65 6.70 -2.31 3.45
C LEU A 65 6.83 -1.55 2.11
N GLN A 66 7.96 -0.89 1.89
CA GLN A 66 8.18 -0.06 0.71
C GLN A 66 7.98 -0.85 -0.59
N TRP A 67 8.44 -2.09 -0.66
CA TRP A 67 8.29 -2.90 -1.87
C TRP A 67 6.83 -3.24 -2.18
N LEU A 68 6.04 -3.59 -1.14
CA LEU A 68 4.61 -3.84 -1.29
C LEU A 68 3.89 -2.58 -1.78
N HIS A 69 4.20 -1.44 -1.15
CA HIS A 69 3.66 -0.14 -1.56
C HIS A 69 4.00 0.17 -3.02
N ASP A 70 5.28 0.09 -3.40
CA ASP A 70 5.75 0.41 -4.76
C ASP A 70 5.06 -0.45 -5.81
N ARG A 71 4.84 -1.75 -5.54
CA ARG A 71 4.10 -2.65 -6.44
C ARG A 71 2.65 -2.23 -6.63
N MET A 72 1.95 -1.88 -5.56
CA MET A 72 0.56 -1.39 -5.65
C MET A 72 0.49 -0.03 -6.36
N ALA A 73 1.46 0.85 -6.09
CA ALA A 73 1.52 2.17 -6.69
C ALA A 73 1.70 2.08 -8.21
N VAL A 74 2.55 1.18 -8.69
CA VAL A 74 2.71 0.89 -10.12
C VAL A 74 1.45 0.30 -10.72
N ALA A 75 0.81 -0.66 -10.04
CA ALA A 75 -0.43 -1.26 -10.53
C ALA A 75 -1.54 -0.20 -10.73
N PHE A 76 -1.66 0.74 -9.78
CA PHE A 76 -2.54 1.90 -9.94
C PHE A 76 -2.15 2.75 -11.14
N ARG A 77 -0.87 3.09 -11.29
CA ARG A 77 -0.42 3.91 -12.42
C ARG A 77 -0.68 3.22 -13.75
N MET A 78 -0.52 1.90 -13.84
CA MET A 78 -0.91 1.15 -15.02
C MET A 78 -2.41 1.28 -15.29
N ASP A 79 -3.28 1.01 -14.31
CA ASP A 79 -4.73 1.07 -14.50
C ASP A 79 -5.24 2.50 -14.80
N TYR A 80 -4.79 3.47 -13.99
CA TYR A 80 -5.17 4.88 -14.08
C TYR A 80 -4.61 5.57 -15.33
N CYS A 81 -3.40 5.18 -15.76
CA CYS A 81 -2.75 5.76 -16.94
C CYS A 81 -2.96 4.95 -18.21
N LEU A 82 -3.65 3.80 -18.22
CA LEU A 82 -3.96 3.07 -19.46
C LEU A 82 -5.14 3.72 -20.21
N ASN A 83 -4.97 4.99 -20.59
CA ASN A 83 -5.19 5.42 -21.97
C ASN A 83 -3.81 5.36 -22.64
N ALA A 84 -3.68 4.63 -23.75
CA ALA A 84 -2.40 4.32 -24.40
C ALA A 84 -1.47 5.53 -24.67
N ASP A 85 -1.97 6.77 -24.61
CA ASP A 85 -1.21 8.00 -24.81
C ASP A 85 -0.53 8.59 -23.54
N LEU A 86 -0.87 8.12 -22.33
CA LEU A 86 -0.34 8.65 -21.06
C LEU A 86 1.08 8.16 -20.71
N PHE A 87 1.62 7.19 -21.45
CA PHE A 87 2.99 6.68 -21.26
C PHE A 87 4.05 7.47 -22.05
N THR A 88 3.65 8.43 -22.89
CA THR A 88 4.62 9.23 -23.67
C THR A 88 4.22 10.69 -23.94
N TYR A 89 2.97 11.10 -23.65
CA TYR A 89 2.56 12.49 -23.83
C TYR A 89 1.86 13.03 -22.59
N SER A 90 2.17 14.30 -22.26
CA SER A 90 1.54 15.09 -21.22
C SER A 90 0.09 15.38 -21.59
N THR A 91 -0.77 14.36 -21.58
CA THR A 91 -2.21 14.56 -21.63
C THR A 91 -2.62 15.23 -20.31
N PRO A 92 -3.42 16.32 -20.36
CA PRO A 92 -3.93 16.94 -19.15
C PRO A 92 -4.77 15.91 -18.41
N ASP A 93 -4.30 15.48 -17.25
CA ASP A 93 -5.17 14.76 -16.33
C ASP A 93 -6.27 15.74 -15.90
N PRO A 94 -7.54 15.42 -16.16
CA PRO A 94 -8.64 16.29 -15.81
C PRO A 94 -8.83 16.38 -14.29
N HIS A 95 -8.07 15.60 -13.51
CA HIS A 95 -8.21 15.50 -12.06
C HIS A 95 -7.15 16.34 -11.35
N THR A 96 -7.60 17.03 -10.31
CA THR A 96 -6.71 17.73 -9.38
C THR A 96 -5.84 16.72 -8.61
N PRO A 97 -4.66 17.11 -8.11
CA PRO A 97 -3.83 16.21 -7.30
C PRO A 97 -4.59 15.57 -6.13
N ALA A 98 -5.47 16.31 -5.45
CA ALA A 98 -6.29 15.79 -4.35
C ALA A 98 -7.26 14.69 -4.81
N GLN A 99 -7.86 14.83 -6.00
CA GLN A 99 -8.71 13.79 -6.58
C GLN A 99 -7.88 12.56 -6.95
N THR A 100 -6.71 12.74 -7.55
CA THR A 100 -5.78 11.65 -7.84
C THR A 100 -5.37 10.88 -6.58
N VAL A 101 -5.09 11.58 -5.48
CA VAL A 101 -4.83 10.94 -4.17
C VAL A 101 -6.04 10.12 -3.73
N SER A 102 -7.26 10.67 -3.80
CA SER A 102 -8.48 9.91 -3.45
C SER A 102 -8.60 8.63 -4.27
N PHE A 103 -8.40 8.69 -5.59
CA PHE A 103 -8.45 7.52 -6.46
C PHE A 103 -7.36 6.50 -6.13
N TRP A 104 -6.14 6.97 -5.85
CA TRP A 104 -5.03 6.12 -5.42
C TRP A 104 -5.36 5.37 -4.12
N LEU A 105 -5.83 6.07 -3.08
CA LEU A 105 -6.11 5.45 -1.80
C LEU A 105 -7.33 4.53 -1.86
N ASP A 106 -8.33 4.84 -2.69
CA ASP A 106 -9.47 3.96 -2.93
C ASP A 106 -9.07 2.69 -3.69
N PHE A 107 -8.20 2.82 -4.69
CA PHE A 107 -7.59 1.69 -5.38
C PHE A 107 -6.82 0.82 -4.39
N LEU A 108 -5.96 1.43 -3.57
CA LEU A 108 -5.16 0.72 -2.55
C LEU A 108 -6.04 -0.10 -1.60
N ARG A 109 -7.12 0.48 -1.07
CA ARG A 109 -8.06 -0.23 -0.18
C ARG A 109 -8.73 -1.41 -0.88
N LYS A 110 -9.17 -1.24 -2.13
CA LYS A 110 -9.78 -2.31 -2.94
C LYS A 110 -8.79 -3.44 -3.20
N GLU A 111 -7.56 -3.10 -3.58
CA GLU A 111 -6.52 -4.09 -3.86
C GLU A 111 -6.07 -4.84 -2.61
N LEU A 112 -5.94 -4.17 -1.46
CA LEU A 112 -5.68 -4.83 -0.17
C LEU A 112 -6.80 -5.82 0.19
N ALA A 113 -8.06 -5.41 0.05
CA ALA A 113 -9.20 -6.27 0.30
C ALA A 113 -9.19 -7.51 -0.61
N ARG A 114 -8.92 -7.31 -1.91
CA ARG A 114 -8.79 -8.38 -2.90
C ARG A 114 -7.64 -9.33 -2.56
N MET A 115 -6.43 -8.81 -2.35
CA MET A 115 -5.25 -9.61 -2.04
C MET A 115 -5.44 -10.42 -0.76
N PHE A 116 -5.99 -9.84 0.30
CA PHE A 116 -6.17 -10.53 1.58
C PHE A 116 -7.25 -11.63 1.50
N SER A 117 -8.17 -11.54 0.53
CA SER A 117 -9.13 -12.63 0.28
C SER A 117 -8.49 -13.84 -0.41
N HIS A 118 -7.39 -13.63 -1.14
CA HIS A 118 -6.66 -14.69 -1.83
C HIS A 118 -5.44 -15.19 -1.06
N HIS A 119 -4.88 -14.35 -0.18
CA HIS A 119 -3.67 -14.61 0.62
C HIS A 119 -3.97 -14.32 2.09
N LEU A 120 -4.55 -15.29 2.79
CA LEU A 120 -5.01 -15.14 4.18
C LEU A 120 -3.86 -14.90 5.17
N GLU A 121 -2.64 -15.30 4.81
CA GLU A 121 -1.42 -15.13 5.58
C GLU A 121 -0.82 -13.72 5.46
N LEU A 122 -1.18 -12.96 4.42
CA LEU A 122 -0.58 -11.68 4.10
C LEU A 122 -0.72 -10.63 5.23
N PRO A 123 -1.86 -10.50 5.93
CA PRO A 123 -1.96 -9.61 7.10
C PRO A 123 -0.90 -9.92 8.16
N ARG A 124 -0.67 -11.21 8.46
CA ARG A 124 0.32 -11.64 9.44
C ARG A 124 1.74 -11.30 8.98
N LEU A 125 2.04 -11.50 7.70
CA LEU A 125 3.35 -11.17 7.12
C LEU A 125 3.63 -9.66 7.16
N ILE A 126 2.63 -8.83 6.82
CA ILE A 126 2.75 -7.36 6.90
C ILE A 126 3.02 -6.92 8.34
N LEU A 127 2.25 -7.43 9.31
CA LEU A 127 2.47 -7.10 10.71
C LEU A 127 3.82 -7.59 11.22
N THR A 128 4.27 -8.77 10.78
CA THR A 128 5.59 -9.29 11.14
C THR A 128 6.69 -8.37 10.59
N ALA A 129 6.58 -7.96 9.33
CA ALA A 129 7.54 -7.05 8.70
C ALA A 129 7.56 -5.65 9.36
N ALA A 130 6.45 -5.22 9.96
CA ALA A 130 6.35 -3.95 10.65
C ALA A 130 6.81 -4.02 12.12
N ALA A 131 6.47 -5.10 12.82
CA ALA A 131 6.64 -5.22 14.26
C ALA A 131 7.99 -5.83 14.68
N TYR A 132 8.60 -6.66 13.84
CA TYR A 132 9.93 -7.18 14.10
C TYR A 132 10.96 -6.25 13.45
N PRO A 133 11.72 -5.45 14.23
CA PRO A 133 12.75 -4.59 13.67
C PRO A 133 13.76 -5.47 12.93
N ASN A 134 13.95 -5.17 11.65
CA ASN A 134 15.02 -5.79 10.88
C ASN A 134 16.35 -5.32 11.52
N PRO A 135 17.19 -6.23 12.07
CA PRO A 135 18.44 -5.85 12.73
C PRO A 135 19.41 -5.11 11.81
#